data_AF-A0A8I1GG01-F1
#
_entry.id   AF-A0A8I1GG01-F1
#
_cell.length_a   1.000
_cell.length_b   1.000
_cell.length_c   1.000
_cell.angle_alpha   90.00
_cell.angle_beta   90.00
_cell.angle_gamma   90.00
#
_symmetry.space_group_name_H-M   'P 1'
#
loop_
_entity.id
_entity.type
_entity.pdbx_description
1 polymer ?
#
loop_
_entity_poly.entity_id
_entity_poly.type
_entity_poly.pdbx_seq_one_letter_code
_entity_poly.pdbx_strand_id
1 'polypeptide(L)'
;ADAADRDLMAKMMAQIEAPGETMQDAIAKLIAAEQADLRLIYRGHADHFLAISPAYGRFLYAIARARRATRIVEFGTSMGVSTIYLAAALRDNGGGKLIGTELEPTKVTRARAHLEAAGLADLVEIREGDALDTLKDVGG
;
A
#
# COMPACT_ATOMS: atom_id res chain seq x y z
N ALA A 1 2.47 12.30 -0.70
CA ALA A 1 1.83 11.33 -1.61
C ALA A 1 1.41 12.03 -2.90
N ASP A 2 0.33 12.82 -2.91
CA ASP A 2 -0.29 13.36 -4.14
C ASP A 2 0.64 14.11 -5.08
N ALA A 3 1.59 14.89 -4.56
CA ALA A 3 2.56 15.61 -5.38
C ALA A 3 3.56 14.68 -6.09
N ALA A 4 3.96 13.59 -5.43
CA ALA A 4 4.90 12.60 -6.00
C ALA A 4 4.25 11.76 -7.11
N ASP A 5 2.93 11.52 -6.99
CA ASP A 5 2.21 10.64 -7.91
C ASP A 5 1.58 11.38 -9.11
N ARG A 6 1.61 12.72 -9.12
CA ARG A 6 0.90 13.54 -10.11
C ARG A 6 1.33 13.26 -11.55
N ASP A 7 2.63 13.18 -11.80
CA ASP A 7 3.17 12.95 -13.15
C ASP A 7 2.81 11.54 -13.66
N LEU A 8 2.90 10.54 -12.78
CA LEU A 8 2.47 9.17 -13.08
C LEU A 8 0.99 9.13 -13.48
N MET A 9 0.11 9.76 -12.69
CA MET A 9 -1.32 9.78 -12.98
C MET A 9 -1.63 10.49 -14.30
N ALA A 10 -0.94 11.59 -14.60
CA ALA A 10 -1.09 12.29 -15.88
C ALA A 10 -0.69 11.40 -17.07
N LYS A 11 0.43 10.67 -16.97
CA LYS A 11 0.88 9.72 -18.00
C LYS A 11 -0.11 8.57 -18.19
N MET A 12 -0.64 8.03 -17.10
CA MET A 12 -1.61 6.94 -17.16
C MET A 12 -2.91 7.39 -17.85
N MET A 13 -3.42 8.59 -17.52
CA MET A 13 -4.60 9.15 -18.18
C MET A 13 -4.35 9.40 -19.67
N ALA A 14 -3.18 9.93 -20.04
CA ALA A 14 -2.83 10.15 -21.44
C ALA A 14 -2.75 8.85 -22.26
N GLN A 15 -2.33 7.74 -21.64
CA GLN A 15 -2.33 6.42 -22.29
C GLN A 15 -3.75 5.86 -22.48
N ILE A 16 -4.64 6.09 -21.52
CA ILE A 16 -6.04 5.68 -21.59
C ILE A 16 -6.81 6.46 -22.67
N GLU A 17 -6.46 7.72 -22.89
CA GLU A 17 -7.08 8.60 -23.89
C GLU A 17 -6.45 8.48 -25.29
N ALA A 18 -5.59 7.49 -25.52
CA ALA A 18 -4.90 7.30 -26.80
C ALA A 18 -5.89 7.10 -27.96
N PRO A 19 -5.72 7.81 -29.10
CA PRO A 19 -6.66 7.71 -30.23
C PRO A 19 -6.73 6.29 -30.79
N GLY A 20 -7.95 5.78 -30.98
CA GLY A 20 -8.20 4.49 -31.62
C GLY A 20 -8.20 3.28 -30.67
N GLU A 21 -8.12 3.50 -29.36
CA GLU A 21 -8.17 2.45 -28.35
C GLU A 21 -9.33 2.69 -27.37
N THR A 22 -10.05 1.63 -26.99
CA THR A 22 -11.11 1.76 -25.97
C THR A 22 -10.52 1.68 -24.57
N MET A 23 -11.22 2.22 -23.57
CA MET A 23 -10.87 2.06 -22.16
C MET A 23 -10.70 0.57 -21.77
N GLN A 24 -11.54 -0.29 -22.34
CA GLN A 24 -11.49 -1.74 -22.09
C GLN A 24 -10.20 -2.37 -22.62
N ASP A 25 -9.78 -1.96 -23.82
CA ASP A 25 -8.52 -2.42 -24.43
C ASP A 25 -7.31 -1.95 -23.62
N ALA A 26 -7.31 -0.68 -23.19
CA ALA A 26 -6.26 -0.10 -22.36
C ALA A 26 -6.11 -0.84 -21.01
N ILE A 27 -7.23 -1.13 -20.33
CA ILE A 27 -7.24 -1.90 -19.08
C ILE A 27 -6.76 -3.33 -19.32
N ALA A 28 -7.20 -3.98 -20.39
CA ALA A 28 -6.78 -5.34 -20.72
C ALA A 28 -5.26 -5.43 -20.97
N LYS A 29 -4.67 -4.46 -21.66
CA LYS A 29 -3.22 -4.37 -21.87
C LYS A 29 -2.47 -4.18 -20.55
N LEU A 30 -2.96 -3.32 -19.66
CA LEU A 30 -2.37 -3.11 -18.34
C LEU A 30 -2.33 -4.42 -17.54
N ILE A 31 -3.47 -5.12 -17.48
CA ILE A 31 -3.59 -6.41 -16.79
C ILE A 31 -2.64 -7.44 -17.39
N ALA A 32 -2.57 -7.54 -18.71
CA ALA A 32 -1.66 -8.48 -19.39
C ALA A 32 -0.18 -8.16 -19.10
N ALA A 33 0.20 -6.89 -19.04
CA ALA A 33 1.57 -6.48 -18.71
C ALA A 33 1.93 -6.80 -17.25
N GLU A 34 1.02 -6.54 -16.30
CA GLU A 34 1.20 -6.92 -14.89
C GLU A 34 1.28 -8.44 -14.72
N GLN A 35 0.46 -9.21 -15.44
CA GLN A 35 0.51 -10.68 -15.38
C GLN A 35 1.81 -11.24 -15.97
N ALA A 36 2.37 -10.58 -16.98
CA ALA A 36 3.63 -11.00 -17.59
C ALA A 36 4.82 -10.78 -16.66
N ASP A 37 4.92 -9.61 -16.02
CA ASP A 37 5.97 -9.33 -15.04
C ASP A 37 5.57 -8.23 -14.04
N LEU A 38 4.79 -8.61 -13.03
CA LEU A 38 4.35 -7.71 -11.96
C LEU A 38 5.53 -7.03 -11.27
N ARG A 39 6.64 -7.75 -11.07
CA ARG A 39 7.81 -7.22 -10.34
C ARG A 39 8.45 -6.09 -11.13
N LEU A 40 8.62 -6.26 -12.44
CA LEU A 40 9.18 -5.23 -13.30
C LEU A 40 8.27 -4.00 -13.35
N ILE A 41 6.97 -4.19 -13.55
CA ILE A 41 5.99 -3.09 -13.58
C ILE A 41 6.00 -2.33 -12.26
N TYR A 42 5.88 -3.04 -11.15
CA TYR A 42 5.77 -2.42 -9.84
C TYR A 42 7.09 -1.73 -9.40
N ARG A 43 8.26 -2.25 -9.79
CA ARG A 43 9.55 -1.55 -9.61
C ARG A 43 9.60 -0.21 -10.33
N GLY A 44 8.95 -0.08 -11.49
CA GLY A 44 8.78 1.19 -12.19
C GLY A 44 8.03 2.26 -11.37
N HIS A 45 7.35 1.84 -10.29
CA HIS A 45 6.62 2.70 -9.38
C HIS A 45 7.25 2.79 -7.98
N ALA A 46 8.53 2.45 -7.83
CA ALA A 46 9.24 2.47 -6.54
C ALA A 46 9.18 3.83 -5.83
N ASP A 47 9.28 4.93 -6.58
CA ASP A 47 9.26 6.29 -6.03
C ASP A 47 7.87 6.92 -5.89
N HIS A 48 6.82 6.18 -6.27
CA HIS A 48 5.44 6.62 -6.19
C HIS A 48 4.76 6.05 -4.95
N PHE A 49 4.02 6.89 -4.24
CA PHE A 49 3.30 6.49 -3.03
C PHE A 49 2.16 5.54 -3.36
N LEU A 50 1.42 5.80 -4.45
CA LEU A 50 0.19 5.09 -4.82
C LEU A 50 -0.77 4.99 -3.62
N ALA A 51 -0.83 6.06 -2.84
CA ALA A 51 -1.50 6.03 -1.54
C ALA A 51 -3.02 6.13 -1.69
N ILE A 52 -3.71 5.55 -0.71
CA ILE A 52 -5.12 5.83 -0.50
C ILE A 52 -5.36 7.32 -0.23
N SER A 53 -6.57 7.79 -0.52
CA SER A 53 -6.96 9.16 -0.16
C SER A 53 -7.04 9.33 1.36
N PRO A 54 -6.88 10.56 1.90
CA PRO A 54 -7.06 10.82 3.33
C PRO A 54 -8.45 10.44 3.85
N ALA A 55 -9.49 10.58 3.02
CA ALA A 55 -10.85 10.17 3.37
C ALA A 55 -10.94 8.66 3.57
N TYR A 56 -10.31 7.88 2.69
CA TYR A 56 -10.26 6.44 2.81
C TYR A 56 -9.41 5.99 4.01
N GLY A 57 -8.31 6.69 4.30
CA GLY A 57 -7.52 6.45 5.52
C GLY A 57 -8.33 6.62 6.80
N ARG A 58 -9.10 7.71 6.91
CA ARG A 58 -10.03 7.92 8.05
C ARG A 58 -11.09 6.83 8.14
N PHE A 59 -11.59 6.35 7.01
CA PHE A 59 -12.54 5.24 6.96
C PHE A 59 -11.92 3.93 7.49
N LEU A 60 -10.71 3.58 7.07
CA LEU A 60 -9.99 2.40 7.58
C LEU A 60 -9.74 2.49 9.09
N TYR A 61 -9.29 3.65 9.57
CA TYR A 61 -9.15 3.90 11.01
C TYR A 61 -10.48 3.67 11.75
N ALA A 62 -11.58 4.27 11.27
CA ALA A 62 -12.89 4.16 11.91
C ALA A 62 -13.39 2.70 11.98
N ILE A 63 -13.21 1.92 10.91
CA ILE A 63 -13.58 0.50 10.91
C ILE A 63 -12.73 -0.29 11.89
N ALA A 64 -11.41 -0.09 11.91
CA ALA A 64 -10.52 -0.79 12.84
C ALA A 64 -10.87 -0.49 14.31
N ARG A 65 -11.23 0.77 14.63
CA ARG A 65 -11.76 1.16 15.94
C ARG A 65 -13.09 0.47 16.25
N ALA A 66 -14.05 0.54 15.33
CA ALA A 66 -15.39 -0.04 15.51
C ALA A 66 -15.34 -1.56 15.72
N ARG A 67 -14.43 -2.25 15.04
CA ARG A 67 -14.20 -3.69 15.21
C ARG A 67 -13.38 -4.05 16.45
N ARG A 68 -12.84 -3.06 17.17
CA ARG A 68 -11.90 -3.25 18.28
C ARG A 68 -10.74 -4.16 17.87
N ALA A 69 -10.24 -3.96 16.66
CA ALA A 69 -9.16 -4.77 16.12
C ALA A 69 -7.93 -4.69 17.04
N THR A 70 -7.34 -5.85 17.31
CA THR A 70 -6.05 -5.99 18.01
C THR A 70 -5.00 -6.63 17.09
N ARG A 71 -5.42 -7.09 15.92
CA ARG A 71 -4.59 -7.79 14.95
C ARG A 71 -5.05 -7.45 13.54
N ILE A 72 -4.14 -6.93 12.72
CA ILE A 72 -4.41 -6.50 11.35
C ILE A 72 -3.35 -7.09 10.44
N VAL A 73 -3.76 -7.63 9.30
CA VAL A 73 -2.85 -8.08 8.24
C VAL A 73 -3.07 -7.17 7.03
N GLU A 74 -2.00 -6.59 6.51
CA GLU A 74 -2.02 -5.67 5.37
C GLU A 74 -1.25 -6.29 4.19
N PHE A 75 -1.95 -6.48 3.08
CA PHE A 75 -1.37 -6.92 1.81
C PHE A 75 -0.97 -5.69 0.99
N GLY A 76 0.32 -5.37 0.97
CA GLY A 76 0.85 -4.17 0.31
C GLY A 76 0.88 -2.96 1.25
N THR A 77 2.05 -2.73 1.85
CA THR A 77 2.31 -1.61 2.77
C THR A 77 2.64 -0.33 2.00
N SER A 78 3.19 -0.46 0.79
CA SER A 78 3.79 0.63 0.00
C SER A 78 4.70 1.49 0.90
N MET A 79 4.56 2.81 0.86
CA MET A 79 5.28 3.75 1.73
C MET A 79 4.57 4.01 3.08
N GLY A 80 3.60 3.19 3.49
CA GLY A 80 3.08 3.15 4.87
C GLY A 80 1.90 4.08 5.19
N VAL A 81 1.26 4.71 4.20
CA VAL A 81 0.17 5.67 4.46
C VAL A 81 -1.04 5.00 5.10
N SER A 82 -1.57 3.92 4.52
CA SER A 82 -2.67 3.14 5.09
C SER A 82 -2.28 2.51 6.42
N THR A 83 -1.05 2.00 6.49
CA THR A 83 -0.45 1.37 7.67
C THR A 83 -0.49 2.30 8.89
N ILE A 84 -0.18 3.59 8.70
CA ILE A 84 -0.23 4.59 9.79
C ILE A 84 -1.65 4.75 10.33
N TYR A 85 -2.67 4.84 9.46
CA TYR A 85 -4.07 4.94 9.92
C TYR A 85 -4.49 3.69 10.71
N LEU A 86 -4.12 2.51 10.22
CA LEU A 86 -4.45 1.23 10.86
C LEU A 86 -3.70 1.05 12.20
N ALA A 87 -2.41 1.40 12.25
CA ALA A 87 -1.61 1.34 13.46
C ALA A 87 -2.08 2.35 14.52
N ALA A 88 -2.49 3.55 14.11
CA ALA A 88 -3.11 4.52 15.01
C ALA A 88 -4.41 3.95 15.63
N ALA A 89 -5.22 3.25 14.84
CA ALA A 89 -6.42 2.60 15.35
C ALA A 89 -6.10 1.48 16.35
N LEU A 90 -5.05 0.68 16.12
CA LEU A 90 -4.57 -0.31 17.09
C LEU A 90 -4.15 0.34 18.40
N ARG A 91 -3.36 1.43 18.33
CA ARG A 91 -2.93 2.17 19.52
C ARG A 91 -4.12 2.63 20.34
N ASP A 92 -5.11 3.26 19.71
CA ASP A 92 -6.27 3.77 20.40
C ASP A 92 -7.25 2.67 20.87
N ASN A 93 -7.09 1.45 20.38
CA ASN A 93 -7.75 0.26 20.91
C ASN A 93 -7.03 -0.35 22.13
N GLY A 94 -5.89 0.21 22.55
CA GLY A 94 -5.09 -0.28 23.67
C GLY A 94 -3.88 -1.12 23.25
N GLY A 95 -3.53 -1.13 21.96
CA GLY A 95 -2.41 -1.87 21.40
C GLY A 95 -2.85 -3.03 20.51
N GLY A 96 -1.86 -3.78 20.04
CA GLY A 96 -2.07 -4.87 19.09
C GLY A 96 -0.87 -5.02 18.16
N LYS A 97 -1.09 -5.74 17.06
CA LYS A 97 -0.05 -5.93 16.04
C LYS A 97 -0.61 -5.83 14.63
N LEU A 98 0.05 -5.02 13.80
CA LEU A 98 -0.15 -4.97 12.36
C LEU A 98 0.99 -5.71 11.69
N ILE A 99 0.68 -6.68 10.83
CA ILE A 99 1.65 -7.37 9.99
C ILE A 99 1.39 -6.93 8.55
N GLY A 100 2.32 -6.16 8.00
CA GLY A 100 2.30 -5.71 6.61
C GLY A 100 3.32 -6.49 5.77
N THR A 101 3.07 -6.55 4.47
CA THR A 101 4.04 -7.02 3.48
C THR A 101 4.28 -5.96 2.41
N GLU A 102 5.51 -5.88 1.90
CA GLU A 102 5.85 -4.99 0.79
C GLU A 102 6.96 -5.59 -0.06
N LEU A 103 6.74 -5.58 -1.37
CA LEU A 103 7.59 -6.21 -2.36
C LEU A 103 8.83 -5.38 -2.70
N GLU A 104 8.70 -4.05 -2.68
CA GLU A 104 9.76 -3.13 -3.10
C GLU A 104 10.61 -2.65 -1.90
N PRO A 105 11.90 -3.04 -1.79
CA PRO A 105 12.74 -2.72 -0.63
C PRO A 105 12.90 -1.23 -0.35
N THR A 106 12.92 -0.40 -1.41
CA THR A 106 13.01 1.06 -1.23
C THR A 106 11.76 1.63 -0.57
N LYS A 107 10.58 1.08 -0.87
CA LYS A 107 9.32 1.44 -0.20
C LYS A 107 9.28 0.95 1.24
N VAL A 108 9.77 -0.26 1.53
CA VAL A 108 9.91 -0.77 2.91
C VAL A 108 10.73 0.19 3.77
N THR A 109 11.86 0.67 3.26
CA THR A 109 12.73 1.61 3.97
C THR A 109 11.99 2.90 4.30
N ARG A 110 11.26 3.46 3.33
CA ARG A 110 10.45 4.67 3.52
C ARG A 110 9.29 4.45 4.49
N ALA A 111 8.58 3.32 4.39
CA ALA A 111 7.46 2.99 5.26
C ALA A 111 7.90 2.87 6.73
N ARG A 112 9.03 2.19 6.99
CA ARG A 112 9.63 2.12 8.34
C ARG A 112 9.96 3.51 8.86
N ALA A 113 10.61 4.36 8.05
CA ALA A 113 10.93 5.73 8.46
C ALA A 113 9.68 6.57 8.76
N HIS A 114 8.60 6.44 7.97
CA HIS A 114 7.34 7.13 8.23
C HIS A 114 6.65 6.63 9.52
N LEU A 115 6.70 5.32 9.79
CA LEU A 115 6.16 4.75 11.02
C LEU A 115 6.94 5.21 12.26
N GLU A 116 8.26 5.27 12.18
CA GLU A 116 9.12 5.82 13.24
C GLU A 116 8.79 7.29 13.50
N ALA A 117 8.71 8.10 12.44
CA ALA A 117 8.34 9.52 12.55
C ALA A 117 6.93 9.72 13.13
N ALA A 118 6.00 8.79 12.87
CA ALA A 118 4.66 8.79 13.45
C ALA A 118 4.62 8.17 14.87
N GLY A 119 5.74 7.65 15.37
CA GLY A 119 5.86 6.98 16.66
C GLY A 119 5.07 5.66 16.75
N LEU A 120 4.74 5.01 15.64
CA LEU A 120 3.87 3.84 15.55
C LEU A 120 4.61 2.53 15.23
N ALA A 121 5.93 2.58 15.07
CA ALA A 121 6.74 1.45 14.63
C ALA A 121 6.68 0.23 15.56
N ASP A 122 6.50 0.45 16.86
CA ASP A 122 6.32 -0.60 17.89
C ASP A 122 5.10 -1.50 17.65
N LEU A 123 4.10 -1.03 16.90
CA LEU A 123 2.87 -1.78 16.61
C LEU A 123 2.92 -2.53 15.28
N VAL A 124 3.96 -2.31 14.46
CA VAL A 124 3.96 -2.72 13.05
C VAL A 124 5.18 -3.58 12.72
N GLU A 125 4.93 -4.74 12.12
CA GLU A 125 5.93 -5.57 11.49
C GLU A 125 5.76 -5.48 9.97
N ILE A 126 6.72 -4.86 9.27
CA ILE A 126 6.78 -4.86 7.80
C ILE A 126 7.71 -5.98 7.34
N ARG A 127 7.13 -6.96 6.65
CA ARG A 127 7.85 -8.07 6.01
C ARG A 127 8.17 -7.71 4.57
N GLU A 128 9.45 -7.62 4.27
CA GLU A 128 9.94 -7.36 2.92
C GLU A 128 9.89 -8.66 2.09
N GLY A 129 9.28 -8.60 0.91
CA GLY A 129 9.24 -9.70 -0.04
C GLY A 129 7.87 -9.96 -0.63
N ASP A 130 7.73 -11.12 -1.27
CA ASP A 130 6.47 -11.54 -1.87
C ASP A 130 5.40 -11.79 -0.79
N ALA A 131 4.22 -11.22 -0.96
CA ALA A 131 3.11 -11.40 -0.03
C ALA A 131 2.70 -12.87 0.13
N LEU A 132 2.79 -13.66 -0.95
CA LEU A 132 2.48 -15.08 -0.94
C LEU A 132 3.45 -15.90 -0.11
N ASP A 133 4.66 -15.39 0.14
CA ASP A 133 5.65 -16.01 1.02
C ASP A 133 5.60 -15.41 2.42
N THR A 134 5.64 -14.08 2.51
CA THR A 134 5.73 -13.33 3.77
C THR A 134 4.48 -13.43 4.64
N LEU A 135 3.30 -13.70 4.06
CA LEU A 135 2.05 -13.84 4.81
C LEU A 135 1.62 -15.30 5.02
N LYS A 136 2.45 -16.30 4.65
CA LYS A 136 2.14 -17.74 4.84
C LYS A 136 1.80 -18.09 6.29
N ASP A 137 2.53 -17.47 7.21
CA ASP A 137 2.27 -17.59 8.64
C ASP A 137 2.30 -16.20 9.26
N VAL A 138 1.13 -15.68 9.60
CA VAL A 138 1.02 -14.43 10.34
C VAL A 138 1.11 -14.68 11.84
N GLY A 139 0.91 -15.91 12.31
CA GLY A 139 0.71 -16.28 13.71
C GLY A 139 -0.74 -16.09 14.16
N GLY A 140 -1.17 -16.90 15.13
CA GLY A 140 -2.57 -16.92 15.63
C GLY A 140 -3.32 -18.17 15.21
#